data_AF-A0A3B9YWF0-F1
#
_entry.id   AF-A0A3B9YWF0-F1
#
_cell.length_a   1.000
_cell.length_b   1.000
_cell.length_c   1.000
_cell.angle_alpha   90.00
_cell.angle_beta   90.00
_cell.angle_gamma   90.00
#
_symmetry.space_group_name_H-M   'P 1'
#
loop_
_entity.id
_entity.type
_entity.pdbx_description
1 polymer ?
#
loop_
_entity_poly.entity_id
_entity_poly.type
_entity_poly.pdbx_seq_one_letter_code
_entity_poly.pdbx_strand_id
1 'polypeptide(L)'
;GAFGAGYVAQLHQQSAGAGGGPARAVALLDRVETSLGYAGFLKAYRQNFLGSDPAAAQSAADLVARAKQDVEELLKLAPAAGLDASTLAELRALLGQYSIATAAPDTLSQASARPTPESLETTYAAIKQEGLRLRQKVQGARLNVLSDITAWTHWIIAGVVSALVLSYLLLMGFFSSKVMQPLRQLSLSASAAAAGQTNRPIWGVGRQDEFGVIAQSLQRLQAEAAPPLVLTAGAAVEPFTAGLPEALSQDLNKAVAAFE
;
A
#
# COMPACT_ATOMS: atom_id res chain seq x y z
N GLY A 1 -1.89 -10.36 -10.40
CA GLY A 1 -3.37 -10.43 -10.42
C GLY A 1 -3.94 -11.02 -9.13
N ALA A 2 -3.54 -12.24 -8.75
CA ALA A 2 -4.16 -12.97 -7.63
C ALA A 2 -4.02 -12.33 -6.24
N PHE A 3 -2.89 -11.65 -5.95
CA PHE A 3 -2.69 -10.97 -4.66
C PHE A 3 -3.61 -9.74 -4.46
N GLY A 4 -4.00 -9.05 -5.54
CA GLY A 4 -4.91 -7.90 -5.46
C GLY A 4 -6.35 -8.32 -5.20
N ALA A 5 -6.80 -9.42 -5.80
CA ALA A 5 -8.15 -9.95 -5.61
C ALA A 5 -8.37 -10.45 -4.17
N GLY A 6 -7.36 -11.09 -3.56
CA GLY A 6 -7.41 -11.55 -2.17
C GLY A 6 -7.45 -10.39 -1.16
N TYR A 7 -6.65 -9.34 -1.38
CA TYR A 7 -6.64 -8.17 -0.48
C TYR A 7 -7.93 -7.36 -0.55
N VAL A 8 -8.52 -7.20 -1.74
CA VAL A 8 -9.83 -6.55 -1.91
C VAL A 8 -10.94 -7.39 -1.29
N ALA A 9 -10.92 -8.71 -1.46
CA ALA A 9 -11.89 -9.61 -0.82
C ALA A 9 -11.77 -9.57 0.71
N GLN A 10 -10.55 -9.54 1.25
CA GLN A 10 -10.30 -9.47 2.68
C GLN A 10 -10.65 -8.09 3.27
N LEU A 11 -10.42 -6.99 2.53
CA LEU A 11 -10.95 -5.66 2.88
C LEU A 11 -12.48 -5.63 2.84
N HIS A 12 -13.11 -6.31 1.87
CA HIS A 12 -14.56 -6.41 1.81
C HIS A 12 -15.11 -7.24 2.98
N GLN A 13 -14.44 -8.32 3.34
CA GLN A 13 -14.82 -9.21 4.43
C GLN A 13 -14.54 -8.60 5.81
N GLN A 14 -13.47 -7.82 5.96
CA GLN A 14 -13.22 -6.98 7.15
C GLN A 14 -14.17 -5.78 7.19
N SER A 15 -14.57 -5.19 6.06
CA SER A 15 -15.60 -4.15 6.05
C SER A 15 -16.99 -4.72 6.37
N ALA A 16 -17.25 -5.99 6.05
CA ALA A 16 -18.48 -6.69 6.40
C ALA A 16 -18.49 -7.18 7.86
N GLY A 17 -17.33 -7.58 8.41
CA GLY A 17 -17.20 -8.10 9.78
C GLY A 17 -16.86 -7.05 10.85
N ALA A 18 -16.10 -6.00 10.50
CA ALA A 18 -15.68 -4.91 11.39
C ALA A 18 -16.30 -3.54 11.02
N GLY A 19 -16.74 -3.36 9.77
CA GLY A 19 -17.48 -2.16 9.32
C GLY A 19 -19.01 -2.23 9.52
N GLY A 20 -19.50 -3.29 10.17
CA GLY A 20 -20.92 -3.46 10.47
C GLY A 20 -21.45 -2.48 11.53
N GLY A 21 -20.59 -1.91 12.39
CA GLY A 21 -21.00 -1.02 13.48
C GLY A 21 -21.85 0.17 13.03
N PRO A 22 -21.36 1.03 12.12
CA PRO A 22 -22.11 2.20 11.67
C PRO A 22 -23.33 1.83 10.81
N ALA A 23 -23.26 0.80 9.97
CA ALA A 23 -24.41 0.35 9.16
C ALA A 23 -25.54 -0.23 10.03
N ARG A 24 -25.16 -1.05 11.01
CA ARG A 24 -26.07 -1.62 12.01
C ARG A 24 -26.66 -0.53 12.92
N ALA A 25 -25.86 0.46 13.30
CA ALA A 25 -26.35 1.62 14.07
C ALA A 25 -27.43 2.41 13.31
N VAL A 26 -27.23 2.66 12.00
CA VAL A 26 -28.27 3.31 11.16
C VAL A 26 -29.53 2.44 11.07
N ALA A 27 -29.39 1.14 10.83
CA ALA A 27 -30.53 0.23 10.77
C ALA A 27 -31.29 0.12 12.11
N LEU A 28 -30.60 0.21 13.24
CA LEU A 28 -31.20 0.29 14.58
C LEU A 28 -31.96 1.62 14.77
N LEU A 29 -31.39 2.75 14.35
CA LEU A 29 -32.09 4.05 14.40
C LEU A 29 -33.36 4.04 13.55
N ASP A 30 -33.32 3.44 12.36
CA ASP A 30 -34.49 3.32 11.48
C ASP A 30 -35.59 2.47 12.13
N ARG A 31 -35.22 1.40 12.85
CA ARG A 31 -36.17 0.58 13.62
C ARG A 31 -36.76 1.33 14.81
N VAL A 32 -35.95 2.11 15.53
CA VAL A 32 -36.44 2.99 16.61
C VAL A 32 -37.41 4.04 16.06
N GLU A 33 -37.07 4.71 14.96
CA GLU A 33 -37.95 5.71 14.32
C GLU A 33 -39.26 5.09 13.83
N THR A 34 -39.20 3.89 13.23
CA THR A 34 -40.38 3.18 12.71
C THR A 34 -41.28 2.68 13.84
N SER A 35 -40.70 2.15 14.91
CA SER A 35 -41.46 1.65 16.07
C SER A 35 -42.14 2.78 16.84
N LEU A 36 -41.49 3.95 16.96
CA LEU A 36 -42.03 5.10 17.69
C LEU A 36 -42.92 6.03 16.84
N GLY A 37 -42.85 5.95 15.51
CA GLY A 37 -43.54 6.89 14.61
C GLY A 37 -45.05 6.67 14.45
N TYR A 38 -45.63 7.42 13.50
CA TYR A 38 -47.08 7.43 13.21
C TYR A 38 -47.66 6.10 12.78
N ALA A 39 -46.86 5.20 12.20
CA ALA A 39 -47.32 3.86 11.82
C ALA A 39 -47.26 2.85 12.98
N GLY A 40 -46.49 3.16 14.04
CA GLY A 40 -46.25 2.28 15.17
C GLY A 40 -46.88 2.82 16.45
N PHE A 41 -46.04 3.20 17.42
CA PHE A 41 -46.45 3.59 18.76
C PHE A 41 -47.50 4.69 18.76
N LEU A 42 -47.32 5.78 17.99
CA LEU A 42 -48.26 6.92 18.04
C LEU A 42 -49.68 6.52 17.61
N LYS A 43 -49.81 5.60 16.64
CA LYS A 43 -51.11 5.05 16.23
C LYS A 43 -51.73 4.21 17.32
N ALA A 44 -50.98 3.26 17.87
CA ALA A 44 -51.45 2.38 18.94
C ALA A 44 -51.83 3.19 20.20
N TYR A 45 -51.02 4.19 20.54
CA TYR A 45 -51.28 5.10 21.66
C TYR A 45 -52.54 5.92 21.45
N ARG A 46 -52.72 6.54 20.28
CA ARG A 46 -53.92 7.34 19.98
C ARG A 46 -55.20 6.49 19.99
N GLN A 47 -55.14 5.26 19.47
CA GLN A 47 -56.25 4.31 19.52
C GLN A 47 -56.61 3.93 20.97
N ASN A 48 -55.61 3.64 21.80
CA ASN A 48 -55.82 3.39 23.23
C ASN A 48 -56.35 4.63 23.97
N PHE A 49 -55.84 5.82 23.66
CA PHE A 49 -56.24 7.07 24.31
C PHE A 49 -57.69 7.44 24.01
N LEU A 50 -58.17 7.19 22.79
CA LEU A 50 -59.54 7.50 22.36
C LEU A 50 -60.56 6.40 22.67
N GLY A 51 -60.13 5.14 22.69
CA GLY A 51 -61.04 3.98 22.74
C GLY A 51 -60.83 3.00 23.89
N SER A 52 -59.82 3.21 24.76
CA SER A 52 -59.47 2.29 25.87
C SER A 52 -59.26 0.83 25.43
N ASP A 53 -58.75 0.63 24.22
CA ASP A 53 -58.50 -0.69 23.65
C ASP A 53 -57.26 -1.35 24.31
N PRO A 54 -57.42 -2.44 25.09
CA PRO A 54 -56.31 -3.07 25.80
C PRO A 54 -55.30 -3.71 24.85
N ALA A 55 -55.71 -4.13 23.64
CA ALA A 55 -54.78 -4.67 22.64
C ALA A 55 -53.87 -3.57 22.08
N ALA A 56 -54.42 -2.36 21.88
CA ALA A 56 -53.64 -1.20 21.47
C ALA A 56 -52.67 -0.74 22.57
N ALA A 57 -53.08 -0.82 23.84
CA ALA A 57 -52.20 -0.55 24.98
C ALA A 57 -51.00 -1.52 25.04
N GLN A 58 -51.26 -2.83 24.90
CA GLN A 58 -50.21 -3.84 24.88
C GLN A 58 -49.26 -3.66 23.68
N SER A 59 -49.81 -3.41 22.48
CA SER A 59 -49.00 -3.15 21.29
C SER A 59 -48.08 -1.93 21.46
N ALA A 60 -48.58 -0.85 22.07
CA ALA A 60 -47.78 0.33 22.37
C ALA A 60 -46.64 0.01 23.35
N ALA A 61 -46.91 -0.78 24.40
CA ALA A 61 -45.89 -1.22 25.36
C ALA A 61 -44.79 -2.07 24.70
N ASP A 62 -45.17 -3.02 23.85
CA ASP A 62 -44.23 -3.89 23.15
C ASP A 62 -43.32 -3.11 22.19
N LEU A 63 -43.86 -2.12 21.47
CA LEU A 63 -43.10 -1.26 20.57
C LEU A 63 -42.07 -0.40 21.32
N VAL A 64 -42.45 0.16 22.47
CA VAL A 64 -41.53 0.93 23.34
C VAL A 64 -40.44 0.02 23.92
N ALA A 65 -40.80 -1.21 24.34
CA ALA A 65 -39.82 -2.17 24.84
C ALA A 65 -38.78 -2.55 23.76
N ARG A 66 -39.22 -2.79 22.52
CA ARG A 66 -38.33 -3.03 21.38
C ARG A 66 -37.44 -1.84 21.09
N ALA A 67 -38.00 -0.62 21.05
CA ALA A 67 -37.22 0.59 20.82
C ALA A 67 -36.14 0.81 21.89
N LYS A 68 -36.45 0.50 23.16
CA LYS A 68 -35.46 0.51 24.25
C LYS A 68 -34.35 -0.51 24.02
N GLN A 69 -34.70 -1.74 23.65
CA GLN A 69 -33.72 -2.79 23.35
C GLN A 69 -32.81 -2.38 22.19
N ASP A 70 -33.37 -1.80 21.12
CA ASP A 70 -32.61 -1.33 19.97
C ASP A 70 -31.64 -0.19 20.37
N VAL A 71 -32.04 0.72 21.27
CA VAL A 71 -31.16 1.76 21.81
C VAL A 71 -30.06 1.22 22.71
N GLU A 72 -30.34 0.20 23.53
CA GLU A 72 -29.31 -0.51 24.31
C GLU A 72 -28.30 -1.24 23.41
N GLU A 73 -28.77 -1.82 22.31
CA GLU A 73 -27.89 -2.41 21.31
C GLU A 73 -27.03 -1.33 20.64
N LEU A 74 -27.63 -0.17 20.34
CA LEU A 74 -26.94 0.95 19.74
C LEU A 74 -25.89 1.55 20.69
N LEU A 75 -26.12 1.56 22.00
CA LEU A 75 -25.13 1.91 23.03
C LEU A 75 -23.90 1.00 22.99
N LYS A 76 -24.10 -0.31 22.80
CA LYS A 76 -22.97 -1.26 22.66
C LYS A 76 -22.16 -1.03 21.39
N LEU A 77 -22.81 -0.56 20.34
CA LEU A 77 -22.17 -0.24 19.05
C LEU A 77 -21.58 1.17 18.99
N ALA A 78 -21.89 2.02 19.98
CA ALA A 78 -21.51 3.44 19.97
C ALA A 78 -20.01 3.68 19.79
N PRO A 79 -19.09 2.97 20.49
CA PRO A 79 -17.65 3.18 20.33
C PRO A 79 -17.17 2.87 18.91
N ALA A 80 -17.72 1.82 18.29
CA ALA A 80 -17.38 1.39 16.94
C ALA A 80 -18.02 2.28 15.86
N ALA A 81 -19.14 2.92 16.17
CA ALA A 81 -19.87 3.81 15.27
C ALA A 81 -19.43 5.28 15.37
N GLY A 82 -18.51 5.61 16.28
CA GLY A 82 -18.08 6.99 16.54
C GLY A 82 -19.19 7.86 17.13
N LEU A 83 -20.13 7.24 17.87
CA LEU A 83 -21.25 7.93 18.50
C LEU A 83 -20.86 8.39 19.91
N ASP A 84 -21.25 9.62 20.24
CA ASP A 84 -21.04 10.19 21.56
C ASP A 84 -22.06 9.63 22.56
N ALA A 85 -21.60 9.27 23.77
CA ALA A 85 -22.44 8.79 24.85
C ALA A 85 -23.52 9.82 25.26
N SER A 86 -23.22 11.12 25.15
CA SER A 86 -24.18 12.20 25.47
C SER A 86 -25.44 12.13 24.61
N THR A 87 -25.26 11.91 23.32
CA THR A 87 -26.30 11.82 22.30
C THR A 87 -27.21 10.62 22.53
N LEU A 88 -26.63 9.51 23.00
CA LEU A 88 -27.37 8.29 23.34
C LEU A 88 -28.10 8.39 24.67
N ALA A 89 -27.54 9.13 25.63
CA ALA A 89 -28.22 9.45 26.87
C ALA A 89 -29.46 10.33 26.62
N GLU A 90 -29.37 11.30 25.71
CA GLU A 90 -30.51 12.13 25.28
C GLU A 90 -31.60 11.29 24.61
N LEU A 91 -31.24 10.41 23.66
CA LEU A 91 -32.19 9.51 23.02
C LEU A 91 -32.88 8.57 24.03
N ARG A 92 -32.12 8.04 24.99
CA ARG A 92 -32.63 7.21 26.09
C ARG A 92 -33.59 8.00 27.00
N ALA A 93 -33.27 9.25 27.30
CA ALA A 93 -34.13 10.13 28.10
C ALA A 93 -35.46 10.41 27.38
N LEU A 94 -35.43 10.70 26.08
CA LEU A 94 -36.63 10.88 25.25
C LEU A 94 -37.49 9.60 25.22
N LEU A 95 -36.87 8.43 25.06
CA LEU A 95 -37.55 7.12 25.18
C LEU A 95 -38.16 6.86 26.56
N GLY A 96 -37.59 7.44 27.62
CA GLY A 96 -38.16 7.40 28.96
C GLY A 96 -39.59 7.98 29.00
N GLN A 97 -39.84 9.06 28.28
CA GLN A 97 -41.15 9.72 28.21
C GLN A 97 -42.22 8.81 27.57
N TYR A 98 -41.84 8.05 26.54
CA TYR A 98 -42.73 7.06 25.92
C TYR A 98 -43.10 5.93 26.88
N SER A 99 -42.17 5.51 27.75
CA SER A 99 -42.47 4.45 28.72
C SER A 99 -43.41 4.88 29.84
N ILE A 100 -43.41 6.17 30.19
CA ILE A 100 -44.40 6.74 31.11
C ILE A 100 -45.78 6.67 30.47
N ALA A 101 -45.88 6.94 29.16
CA ALA A 101 -47.14 6.87 28.43
C ALA A 101 -47.74 5.46 28.37
N THR A 102 -46.90 4.41 28.35
CA THR A 102 -47.34 3.01 28.33
C THR A 102 -47.63 2.41 29.71
N ALA A 103 -47.27 3.10 30.79
CA ALA A 103 -47.53 2.61 32.13
C ALA A 103 -49.05 2.50 32.37
N ALA A 104 -49.46 1.38 32.97
CA ALA A 104 -50.83 1.22 33.47
C ALA A 104 -51.02 2.20 34.64
N PRO A 105 -52.06 3.05 34.64
CA PRO A 105 -52.31 3.96 35.75
C PRO A 105 -52.87 3.15 36.91
N ASP A 106 -52.14 3.10 38.02
CA ASP A 106 -52.59 2.45 39.26
C ASP A 106 -53.61 3.32 40.01
N THR A 107 -53.68 4.62 39.68
CA THR A 107 -54.58 5.59 40.31
C THR A 107 -55.15 6.59 39.30
N LEU A 108 -56.32 7.16 39.60
CA LEU A 108 -56.97 8.21 38.78
C LEU A 108 -56.07 9.45 38.61
N SER A 109 -55.24 9.78 39.62
CA SER A 109 -54.25 10.86 39.57
C SER A 109 -53.07 10.56 38.65
N GLN A 110 -52.74 9.29 38.39
CA GLN A 110 -51.76 8.91 37.37
C GLN A 110 -52.35 8.91 35.96
N ALA A 111 -53.66 8.68 35.81
CA ALA A 111 -54.32 8.76 34.53
C ALA A 111 -54.29 10.17 33.93
N SER A 112 -54.42 11.21 34.77
CA SER A 112 -54.29 12.63 34.36
C SER A 112 -52.85 13.08 34.13
N ALA A 113 -51.85 12.32 34.60
CA ALA A 113 -50.43 12.57 34.33
C ALA A 113 -49.95 11.96 33.00
N ARG A 114 -50.84 11.32 32.22
CA ARG A 114 -50.48 10.72 30.93
C ARG A 114 -50.11 11.81 29.91
N PRO A 115 -49.00 11.65 29.18
CA PRO A 115 -48.61 12.58 28.12
C PRO A 115 -49.72 12.72 27.08
N THR A 116 -50.03 13.95 26.66
CA THR A 116 -50.99 14.18 25.58
C THR A 116 -50.41 13.69 24.24
N PRO A 117 -51.23 13.28 23.26
CA PRO A 117 -50.76 12.91 21.94
C PRO A 117 -49.85 13.98 21.28
N GLU A 118 -50.19 15.26 21.45
CA GLU A 118 -49.40 16.40 20.95
C GLU A 118 -48.00 16.48 21.59
N SER A 119 -47.91 16.20 22.90
CA SER A 119 -46.61 16.15 23.59
C SER A 119 -45.73 15.03 23.04
N LEU A 120 -46.32 13.85 22.75
CA LEU A 120 -45.60 12.70 22.18
C LEU A 120 -45.20 12.93 20.72
N GLU A 121 -45.96 13.70 19.95
CA GLU A 121 -45.57 14.13 18.61
C GLU A 121 -44.36 15.08 18.65
N THR A 122 -44.32 15.96 19.65
CA THR A 122 -43.17 16.84 19.89
C THR A 122 -41.92 16.04 20.28
N THR A 123 -42.06 15.07 21.18
CA THR A 123 -40.96 14.15 21.54
C THR A 123 -40.51 13.31 20.33
N TYR A 124 -41.44 12.87 19.48
CA TYR A 124 -41.10 12.14 18.25
C TYR A 124 -40.28 13.00 17.29
N ALA A 125 -40.67 14.26 17.09
CA ALA A 125 -39.93 15.20 16.26
C ALA A 125 -38.49 15.40 16.78
N ALA A 126 -38.31 15.50 18.10
CA ALA A 126 -37.00 15.58 18.73
C ALA A 126 -36.16 14.31 18.49
N ILE A 127 -36.74 13.12 18.65
CA ILE A 127 -36.08 11.85 18.37
C ILE A 127 -35.65 11.77 16.90
N LYS A 128 -36.51 12.20 15.98
CA LYS A 128 -36.21 12.21 14.54
C LYS A 128 -35.06 13.15 14.20
N GLN A 129 -35.06 14.36 14.77
CA GLN A 129 -33.99 15.32 14.58
C GLN A 129 -32.66 14.79 15.11
N GLU A 130 -32.66 14.18 16.29
CA GLU A 130 -31.44 13.59 16.85
C GLU A 130 -30.98 12.40 15.99
N GLY A 131 -31.90 11.54 15.56
CA GLY A 131 -31.62 10.45 14.61
C GLY A 131 -30.94 10.93 13.32
N LEU A 132 -31.40 12.04 12.73
CA LEU A 132 -30.75 12.67 11.59
C LEU A 132 -29.34 13.14 11.92
N ARG A 133 -29.13 13.76 13.08
CA ARG A 133 -27.80 14.18 13.55
C ARG A 133 -26.85 13.00 13.72
N LEU A 134 -27.32 11.87 14.27
CA LEU A 134 -26.53 10.63 14.36
C LEU A 134 -26.18 10.09 12.97
N ARG A 135 -27.14 10.07 12.02
CA ARG A 135 -26.88 9.62 10.65
C ARG A 135 -25.79 10.46 9.98
N GLN A 136 -25.81 11.79 10.17
CA GLN A 136 -24.77 12.70 9.67
C GLN A 136 -23.41 12.41 10.31
N LYS A 137 -23.34 12.21 11.64
CA LYS A 137 -22.09 11.84 12.33
C LYS A 137 -21.52 10.51 11.79
N VAL A 138 -22.38 9.50 11.64
CA VAL A 138 -22.01 8.19 11.08
C VAL A 138 -21.49 8.32 9.64
N GLN A 139 -22.14 9.13 8.81
CA GLN A 139 -21.68 9.39 7.44
C GLN A 139 -20.33 10.13 7.42
N GLY A 140 -20.15 11.15 8.27
CA GLY A 140 -18.89 11.86 8.41
C GLY A 140 -17.74 10.94 8.84
N ALA A 141 -17.97 10.05 9.80
CA ALA A 141 -16.98 9.05 10.22
C ALA A 141 -16.57 8.11 9.08
N ARG A 142 -17.52 7.70 8.23
CA ARG A 142 -17.21 6.87 7.04
C ARG A 142 -16.35 7.59 6.02
N LEU A 143 -16.60 8.88 5.80
CA LEU A 143 -15.79 9.69 4.88
C LEU A 143 -14.35 9.84 5.39
N ASN A 144 -14.16 10.00 6.71
CA ASN A 144 -12.82 10.05 7.30
C ASN A 144 -12.06 8.72 7.11
N VAL A 145 -12.72 7.58 7.34
CA VAL A 145 -12.11 6.26 7.09
C VAL A 145 -11.75 6.08 5.62
N LEU A 146 -12.60 6.53 4.69
CA LEU A 146 -12.28 6.51 3.26
C LEU A 146 -11.08 7.40 2.94
N SER A 147 -10.98 8.58 3.56
CA SER A 147 -9.84 9.49 3.40
C SER A 147 -8.53 8.84 3.87
N ASP A 148 -8.54 8.18 5.03
CA ASP A 148 -7.35 7.50 5.56
C ASP A 148 -6.90 6.33 4.68
N ILE A 149 -7.85 5.51 4.18
CA ILE A 149 -7.56 4.43 3.24
C ILE A 149 -6.98 4.98 1.93
N THR A 150 -7.52 6.09 1.45
CA THR A 150 -7.04 6.75 0.22
C THR A 150 -5.61 7.27 0.40
N ALA A 151 -5.33 7.92 1.53
CA ALA A 151 -4.00 8.41 1.88
C ALA A 151 -2.99 7.25 1.98
N TRP A 152 -3.36 6.16 2.64
CA TRP A 152 -2.50 4.98 2.75
C TRP A 152 -2.24 4.31 1.39
N THR A 153 -3.27 4.21 0.54
CA THR A 153 -3.14 3.71 -0.83
C THR A 153 -2.17 4.56 -1.64
N HIS A 154 -2.20 5.88 -1.47
CA HIS A 154 -1.27 6.80 -2.14
C HIS A 154 0.19 6.52 -1.76
N TRP A 155 0.47 6.27 -0.49
CA TRP A 155 1.81 5.91 -0.01
C TRP A 155 2.31 4.58 -0.58
N ILE A 156 1.43 3.59 -0.71
CA ILE A 156 1.79 2.30 -1.34
C ILE A 156 2.12 2.49 -2.81
N ILE A 157 1.29 3.23 -3.55
CA ILE A 157 1.55 3.51 -4.97
C ILE A 157 2.89 4.23 -5.11
N ALA A 158 3.15 5.25 -4.30
CA ALA A 158 4.41 5.97 -4.29
C ALA A 158 5.60 5.06 -3.99
N GLY A 159 5.47 4.15 -3.02
CA GLY A 159 6.50 3.16 -2.69
C GLY A 159 6.78 2.19 -3.83
N VAL A 160 5.74 1.64 -4.47
CA VAL A 160 5.87 0.72 -5.60
C VAL A 160 6.50 1.42 -6.81
N VAL A 161 6.07 2.63 -7.13
CA VAL A 161 6.66 3.42 -8.22
C VAL A 161 8.13 3.72 -7.94
N SER A 162 8.48 4.11 -6.71
CA SER A 162 9.87 4.36 -6.32
C SER A 162 10.74 3.11 -6.44
N ALA A 163 10.23 1.95 -6.01
CA ALA A 163 10.92 0.67 -6.14
C ALA A 163 11.14 0.28 -7.61
N LEU A 164 10.15 0.52 -8.48
CA LEU A 164 10.27 0.27 -9.92
C LEU A 164 11.33 1.19 -10.56
N VAL A 165 11.32 2.47 -10.23
CA VAL A 165 12.33 3.43 -10.73
C VAL A 165 13.73 3.02 -10.28
N LEU A 166 13.89 2.66 -9.00
CA LEU A 166 15.18 2.21 -8.48
C LEU A 166 15.65 0.92 -9.18
N SER A 167 14.75 -0.04 -9.37
CA SER A 167 15.05 -1.29 -10.08
C SER A 167 15.47 -1.04 -11.52
N TYR A 168 14.79 -0.11 -12.21
CA TYR A 168 15.14 0.29 -13.57
C TYR A 168 16.53 0.93 -13.64
N LEU A 169 16.85 1.84 -12.73
CA LEU A 169 18.17 2.48 -12.66
C LEU A 169 19.29 1.46 -12.40
N LEU A 170 19.06 0.51 -11.49
CA LEU A 170 20.00 -0.58 -11.22
C LEU A 170 20.21 -1.46 -12.45
N LEU A 171 19.13 -1.84 -13.13
CA LEU A 171 19.19 -2.63 -14.35
C LEU A 171 19.96 -1.88 -15.46
N MET A 172 19.71 -0.58 -15.61
CA MET A 172 20.40 0.26 -16.60
C MET A 172 21.89 0.38 -16.29
N GLY A 173 22.27 0.57 -15.02
CA GLY A 173 23.66 0.55 -14.58
C GLY A 173 24.34 -0.80 -14.83
N PHE A 174 23.63 -1.90 -14.60
CA PHE A 174 24.09 -3.24 -14.90
C PHE A 174 24.33 -3.44 -16.41
N PHE A 175 23.37 -3.09 -17.27
CA PHE A 175 23.53 -3.18 -18.72
C PHE A 175 24.69 -2.31 -19.24
N SER A 176 24.83 -1.09 -18.74
CA SER A 176 25.90 -0.20 -19.15
C SER A 176 27.28 -0.78 -18.83
N SER A 177 27.46 -1.30 -17.61
CA SER A 177 28.74 -1.82 -17.13
C SER A 177 29.08 -3.22 -17.66
N LYS A 178 28.09 -4.12 -17.76
CA LYS A 178 28.30 -5.52 -18.11
C LYS A 178 28.15 -5.85 -19.58
N VAL A 179 27.48 -5.00 -20.37
CA VAL A 179 27.21 -5.26 -21.79
C VAL A 179 27.82 -4.18 -22.67
N MET A 180 27.46 -2.91 -22.47
CA MET A 180 27.86 -1.83 -23.38
C MET A 180 29.35 -1.52 -23.32
N GLN A 181 29.94 -1.46 -22.12
CA GLN A 181 31.37 -1.20 -21.98
C GLN A 181 32.24 -2.32 -22.61
N PRO A 182 31.99 -3.62 -22.35
CA PRO A 182 32.63 -4.73 -23.06
C PRO A 182 32.53 -4.64 -24.59
N LEU A 183 31.33 -4.37 -25.12
CA LEU A 183 31.11 -4.25 -26.57
C LEU A 183 31.93 -3.10 -27.17
N ARG A 184 31.98 -1.94 -26.50
CA ARG A 184 32.81 -0.81 -26.93
C ARG A 184 34.29 -1.18 -26.93
N GLN A 185 34.77 -1.88 -25.91
CA GLN A 185 36.17 -2.30 -25.83
C GLN A 185 36.52 -3.33 -26.90
N LEU A 186 35.67 -4.33 -27.15
CA LEU A 186 35.84 -5.28 -28.25
C LEU A 186 35.83 -4.60 -29.62
N SER A 187 34.92 -3.65 -29.83
CA SER A 187 34.86 -2.86 -31.07
C SER A 187 36.16 -2.08 -31.31
N LEU A 188 36.71 -1.45 -30.27
CA LEU A 188 38.00 -0.75 -30.36
C LEU A 188 39.15 -1.73 -30.65
N SER A 189 39.23 -2.87 -29.97
CA SER A 189 40.24 -3.91 -30.25
C SER A 189 40.14 -4.43 -31.70
N ALA A 190 38.93 -4.69 -32.19
CA ALA A 190 38.68 -5.13 -33.57
C ALA A 190 39.11 -4.08 -34.59
N SER A 191 38.78 -2.80 -34.36
CA SER A 191 39.22 -1.71 -35.23
C SER A 191 40.75 -1.56 -35.28
N ALA A 192 41.44 -1.75 -34.15
CA ALA A 192 42.90 -1.67 -34.09
C ALA A 192 43.55 -2.85 -34.83
N ALA A 193 43.01 -4.06 -34.68
CA ALA A 193 43.47 -5.23 -35.42
C ALA A 193 43.27 -5.06 -36.93
N ALA A 194 42.12 -4.54 -37.36
CA ALA A 194 41.84 -4.23 -38.77
C ALA A 194 42.79 -3.16 -39.34
N ALA A 195 43.25 -2.22 -38.51
CA ALA A 195 44.26 -1.22 -38.87
C ALA A 195 45.70 -1.77 -38.88
N GLY A 196 45.90 -3.09 -38.71
CA GLY A 196 47.21 -3.73 -38.72
C GLY A 196 48.00 -3.60 -37.41
N GLN A 197 47.38 -3.12 -36.33
CA GLN A 197 48.04 -3.00 -35.02
C GLN A 197 48.04 -4.36 -34.30
N THR A 198 48.90 -5.28 -34.74
CA THR A 198 48.96 -6.66 -34.22
C THR A 198 49.52 -6.78 -32.81
N ASN A 199 50.26 -5.78 -32.33
CA ASN A 199 50.87 -5.79 -30.98
C ASN A 199 49.91 -5.35 -29.86
N ARG A 200 48.69 -4.89 -30.17
CA ARG A 200 47.76 -4.41 -29.14
C ARG A 200 46.98 -5.58 -28.53
N PRO A 201 46.97 -5.74 -27.19
CA PRO A 201 46.23 -6.83 -26.56
C PRO A 201 44.73 -6.67 -26.79
N ILE A 202 44.07 -7.78 -27.14
CA ILE A 202 42.61 -7.82 -27.27
C ILE A 202 41.99 -7.91 -25.89
N TRP A 203 41.04 -7.02 -25.63
CA TRP A 203 40.36 -7.00 -24.35
C TRP A 203 39.48 -8.25 -24.17
N GLY A 204 39.50 -8.84 -22.98
CA GLY A 204 38.54 -9.87 -22.58
C GLY A 204 38.90 -11.32 -22.92
N VAL A 205 40.10 -11.62 -23.45
CA VAL A 205 40.53 -12.99 -23.84
C VAL A 205 40.40 -14.02 -22.71
N GLY A 206 40.59 -13.60 -21.45
CA GLY A 206 40.45 -14.47 -20.27
C GLY A 206 39.04 -14.60 -19.69
N ARG A 207 38.02 -13.98 -20.28
CA ARG A 207 36.63 -14.10 -19.79
C ARG A 207 36.06 -15.47 -20.13
N GLN A 208 35.15 -15.95 -19.27
CA GLN A 208 34.46 -17.23 -19.42
C GLN A 208 33.05 -17.11 -20.04
N ASP A 209 32.65 -15.90 -20.42
CA ASP A 209 31.34 -15.61 -21.03
C ASP A 209 31.45 -15.46 -22.55
N GLU A 210 30.33 -15.14 -23.19
CA GLU A 210 30.21 -14.99 -24.64
C GLU A 210 31.18 -13.91 -25.18
N PHE A 211 31.46 -12.86 -24.40
CA PHE A 211 32.44 -11.84 -24.76
C PHE A 211 33.87 -12.40 -24.80
N GLY A 212 34.20 -13.33 -23.91
CA GLY A 212 35.49 -14.03 -23.93
C GLY A 212 35.67 -14.91 -25.16
N VAL A 213 34.61 -15.62 -25.55
CA VAL A 213 34.59 -16.43 -26.79
C VAL A 213 34.84 -15.53 -28.01
N ILE A 214 34.18 -14.37 -28.09
CA ILE A 214 34.40 -13.39 -29.17
C ILE A 214 35.84 -12.86 -29.15
N ALA A 215 36.38 -12.52 -27.98
CA ALA A 215 37.74 -12.02 -27.82
C ALA A 215 38.79 -13.04 -28.30
N GLN A 216 38.62 -14.32 -27.96
CA GLN A 216 39.52 -15.40 -28.38
C GLN A 216 39.46 -15.63 -29.90
N SER A 217 38.28 -15.58 -30.49
CA SER A 217 38.13 -15.65 -31.96
C SER A 217 38.84 -14.49 -32.66
N LEU A 218 38.71 -13.27 -32.12
CA LEU A 218 39.42 -12.10 -32.64
C LEU A 218 40.94 -12.24 -32.52
N GLN A 219 41.43 -12.89 -31.46
CA GLN A 219 42.85 -13.15 -31.24
C GLN A 219 43.42 -14.15 -32.24
N ARG A 220 42.66 -15.20 -32.57
CA ARG A 220 43.04 -16.15 -33.63
C ARG A 220 43.14 -15.46 -34.99
N LEU A 221 42.16 -14.61 -35.32
CA LEU A 221 42.19 -13.80 -36.56
C LEU A 221 43.38 -12.84 -36.60
N GLN A 222 43.71 -12.18 -35.49
CA GLN A 222 44.87 -11.30 -35.41
C GLN A 222 46.19 -12.07 -35.60
N ALA A 223 46.29 -13.29 -35.06
CA ALA A 223 47.46 -14.15 -35.23
C ALA A 223 47.63 -14.66 -36.66
N GLU A 224 46.53 -14.97 -37.35
CA GLU A 224 46.53 -15.34 -38.78
C GLU A 224 46.87 -14.15 -39.70
N ALA A 225 46.45 -12.95 -39.34
CA ALA A 225 46.71 -11.73 -40.11
C ALA A 225 48.11 -11.13 -39.88
N ALA A 226 48.80 -11.52 -38.81
CA ALA A 226 50.17 -11.08 -38.57
C ALA A 226 51.09 -11.72 -39.62
N PRO A 227 51.86 -10.94 -40.40
CA PRO A 227 52.76 -11.50 -41.39
C PRO A 227 53.76 -12.43 -40.69
N PRO A 228 54.11 -13.58 -41.29
CA PRO A 228 55.14 -14.44 -40.73
C PRO A 228 56.38 -13.58 -40.56
N LEU A 229 56.93 -13.54 -39.35
CA LEU A 229 58.28 -13.06 -39.10
C LEU A 229 59.20 -13.94 -39.93
N VAL A 230 59.43 -13.56 -41.19
CA VAL A 230 60.50 -14.08 -42.01
C VAL A 230 61.75 -13.58 -41.31
N LEU A 231 62.22 -14.39 -40.35
CA LEU A 231 63.61 -14.38 -39.95
C LEU A 231 64.38 -14.64 -41.23
N THR A 232 64.80 -13.58 -41.91
CA THR A 232 65.92 -13.64 -42.83
C THR A 232 67.15 -14.02 -42.00
N ALA A 233 67.22 -15.30 -41.65
CA ALA A 233 68.43 -15.98 -41.24
C ALA A 233 69.33 -16.00 -42.47
N GLY A 234 70.02 -14.88 -42.70
CA GLY A 234 70.68 -14.64 -43.97
C GLY A 234 71.40 -13.29 -44.03
N ALA A 235 71.96 -12.82 -42.92
CA ALA A 235 73.11 -11.94 -42.97
C ALA A 235 74.23 -12.67 -42.24
N ALA A 236 75.17 -13.18 -43.03
CA ALA A 236 76.35 -13.90 -42.59
C ALA A 236 77.04 -13.16 -41.44
N VAL A 237 77.09 -13.78 -40.27
CA VAL A 237 78.09 -13.45 -39.26
C VAL A 237 79.38 -14.05 -39.78
N GLU A 238 80.16 -13.27 -40.52
CA GLU A 238 81.57 -13.61 -40.67
C GLU A 238 82.23 -13.56 -39.27
N PRO A 239 83.05 -14.56 -38.91
CA PRO A 239 83.79 -14.51 -37.66
C PRO A 239 84.79 -13.36 -37.73
N PHE A 240 84.50 -12.25 -37.03
CA PHE A 240 85.47 -11.20 -36.76
C PHE A 240 86.49 -11.73 -35.74
N THR A 241 87.37 -12.61 -36.18
CA THR A 241 88.65 -12.89 -35.51
C THR A 241 89.68 -11.87 -36.00
N ALA A 242 89.55 -10.62 -35.55
CA ALA A 242 90.60 -9.63 -35.63
C ALA A 242 90.81 -9.07 -34.22
N GLY A 243 92.04 -9.22 -33.74
CA GLY A 243 92.43 -9.06 -32.35
C GLY A 243 91.92 -7.80 -31.68
N LEU A 244 91.37 -7.96 -30.48
CA LEU A 244 91.25 -6.88 -29.52
C LEU A 244 92.67 -6.36 -29.23
N PRO A 245 92.97 -5.08 -29.49
CA PRO A 245 94.24 -4.49 -29.11
C PRO A 245 94.38 -4.52 -27.60
N GLU A 246 95.54 -4.99 -27.13
CA GLU A 246 95.94 -5.14 -25.73
C GLU A 246 95.80 -3.84 -24.89
N ALA A 247 95.61 -2.70 -25.56
CA ALA A 247 95.28 -1.43 -24.93
C ALA A 247 93.90 -1.40 -24.24
N LEU A 248 92.90 -2.16 -24.73
CA LEU A 248 91.55 -2.15 -24.15
C LEU A 248 91.42 -3.01 -22.88
N SER A 249 92.32 -3.97 -22.65
CA SER A 249 92.33 -4.74 -21.40
C SER A 249 92.94 -3.96 -20.23
N GLN A 250 93.87 -3.02 -20.50
CA GLN A 250 94.46 -2.17 -19.47
C GLN A 250 93.50 -1.08 -18.96
N ASP A 251 92.67 -0.50 -19.82
CA ASP A 251 91.71 0.53 -19.39
C ASP A 251 90.52 -0.05 -18.62
N LEU A 252 90.10 -1.29 -18.93
CA LEU A 252 89.07 -1.98 -18.16
C LEU A 252 89.54 -2.33 -16.73
N ASN A 253 90.80 -2.72 -16.55
CA ASN A 253 91.34 -2.96 -15.21
C ASN A 253 91.53 -1.67 -14.39
N LYS A 254 91.81 -0.53 -15.04
CA LYS A 254 91.83 0.78 -14.35
C LYS A 254 90.45 1.26 -13.94
N ALA A 255 89.42 1.00 -14.74
CA ALA A 255 88.05 1.40 -14.42
C ALA A 255 87.45 0.59 -13.25
N VAL A 256 87.82 -0.70 -13.12
CA VAL A 256 87.36 -1.55 -12.00
C VAL A 256 88.07 -1.16 -10.69
N ALA A 257 89.35 -0.76 -10.73
CA ALA A 257 90.07 -0.30 -9.54
C ALA A 257 89.63 1.09 -9.01
N ALA A 258 88.81 1.83 -9.76
CA ALA A 258 88.25 3.11 -9.34
C ALA A 258 86.86 2.98 -8.67
N PHE A 259 86.31 1.77 -8.59
CA PHE A 259 84.99 1.48 -8.03
C PHE A 259 85.01 0.68 -6.72
N GLU A 260 86.20 0.34 -6.19
CA GLU A 260 86.41 -0.10 -4.80
C GLU A 260 86.89 1.07 -3.94
#